data_AF-A0A537GH41-F1
#
_entry.id   AF-A0A537GH41-F1
#
_cell.length_a   1.000
_cell.length_b   1.000
_cell.length_c   1.000
_cell.angle_alpha   90.00
_cell.angle_beta   90.00
_cell.angle_gamma   90.00
#
_symmetry.space_group_name_H-M   'P 1'
#
loop_
_entity.id
_entity.type
_entity.pdbx_description
1 polymer ?
#
loop_
_entity_poly.entity_id
_entity_poly.type
_entity_poly.pdbx_seq_one_letter_code
_entity_poly.pdbx_strand_id
1 'polypeptide(L)'
;MAKPKIAVIICTTRATRFSEKPAKWIHGIAAARTDMSVELIDLRDYPMPFFDEPASNAWVPSKNEVAQRWQKKVAEFDGYIFVTAEYNRSMPAVLKNALDYAYPEWNRKAAAYVGYGSVGAARSIEHLRLSCVELQMAPMRHGVHIQGADFMAVWQQGKDIKDLSYLEQNSKT
;
A
#
# COMPACT_ATOMS: atom_id res chain seq x y z
N MET A 1 19.38 17.15 -6.20
CA MET A 1 18.18 16.40 -6.66
C MET A 1 17.03 16.74 -5.72
N ALA A 2 15.79 16.76 -6.22
CA ALA A 2 14.62 16.95 -5.35
C ALA A 2 14.50 15.76 -4.37
N LYS A 3 14.01 16.01 -3.15
CA LYS A 3 13.76 14.95 -2.17
C LYS A 3 12.60 14.07 -2.67
N PRO A 4 12.74 12.74 -2.74
CA PRO A 4 11.65 11.86 -3.14
C PRO A 4 10.43 12.01 -2.22
N LYS A 5 9.22 11.93 -2.79
CA LYS A 5 7.96 11.90 -2.05
C LYS A 5 7.39 10.49 -2.05
N ILE A 6 7.27 9.87 -0.88
CA ILE A 6 6.81 8.48 -0.72
C ILE A 6 5.38 8.46 -0.15
N ALA A 7 4.48 7.65 -0.73
CA ALA A 7 3.18 7.41 -0.13
C ALA A 7 3.19 6.13 0.71
N VAL A 8 2.65 6.17 1.93
CA VAL A 8 2.22 4.99 2.67
C VAL A 8 0.73 4.80 2.40
N ILE A 9 0.35 3.74 1.70
CA ILE A 9 -1.04 3.53 1.25
C ILE A 9 -1.72 2.48 2.14
N ILE A 10 -2.84 2.87 2.77
CA ILE A 10 -3.73 1.99 3.52
C ILE A 10 -4.64 1.25 2.53
N CYS A 11 -4.36 -0.02 2.28
CA CYS A 11 -4.97 -0.77 1.16
C CYS A 11 -6.28 -1.49 1.48
N THR A 12 -6.92 -1.21 2.62
CA THR A 12 -8.20 -1.84 3.03
C THR A 12 -9.17 -0.81 3.58
N THR A 13 -10.48 -1.04 3.42
CA THR A 13 -11.52 -0.03 3.73
C THR A 13 -12.54 -0.46 4.77
N ARG A 14 -12.58 -1.74 5.21
CA ARG A 14 -13.49 -2.23 6.27
C ARG A 14 -13.48 -1.34 7.49
N ALA A 15 -14.62 -0.97 8.07
CA ALA A 15 -14.72 -0.11 9.27
C ALA A 15 -13.77 -0.57 10.39
N THR A 16 -13.79 -1.86 10.70
CA THR A 16 -12.98 -2.54 11.72
C THR A 16 -11.64 -3.07 11.18
N ARG A 17 -11.00 -2.37 10.23
CA ARG A 17 -9.70 -2.79 9.66
C ARG A 17 -8.55 -2.59 10.64
N PHE A 18 -7.54 -3.47 10.54
CA PHE A 18 -6.29 -3.35 11.28
C PHE A 18 -5.28 -2.37 10.68
N SER A 19 -5.37 -2.10 9.37
CA SER A 19 -4.32 -1.44 8.58
C SER A 19 -3.83 -0.09 9.11
N GLU A 20 -4.64 0.64 9.87
CA GLU A 20 -4.23 1.92 10.45
C GLU A 20 -3.06 1.78 11.42
N LYS A 21 -3.01 0.70 12.21
CA LYS A 21 -1.90 0.46 13.16
C LYS A 21 -0.55 0.28 12.44
N PRO A 22 -0.37 -0.69 11.51
CA PRO A 22 0.87 -0.83 10.78
C PRO A 22 1.17 0.36 9.87
N ALA A 23 0.16 1.03 9.30
CA ALA A 23 0.40 2.18 8.43
C ALA A 23 0.94 3.40 9.20
N LYS A 24 0.37 3.72 10.37
CA LYS A 24 0.91 4.80 11.23
C LYS A 24 2.31 4.47 11.74
N TRP A 25 2.56 3.20 12.06
CA TRP A 25 3.88 2.74 12.51
C TRP A 25 4.94 2.89 11.42
N ILE A 26 4.73 2.35 10.21
CA ILE A 26 5.71 2.45 9.13
C ILE A 26 5.86 3.90 8.62
N HIS A 27 4.76 4.68 8.61
CA HIS A 27 4.83 6.11 8.32
C HIS A 27 5.73 6.83 9.32
N GLY A 28 5.61 6.55 10.63
CA GLY A 28 6.48 7.17 11.65
C GLY A 28 7.96 6.86 11.43
N ILE A 29 8.30 5.63 11.05
CA ILE A 29 9.67 5.23 10.72
C ILE A 29 10.17 5.98 9.48
N ALA A 30 9.37 6.01 8.41
CA ALA A 30 9.75 6.65 7.16
C ALA A 30 9.84 8.18 7.29
N ALA A 31 8.93 8.81 8.05
CA ALA A 31 8.92 10.25 8.30
C ALA A 31 10.08 10.75 9.17
N ALA A 32 10.73 9.85 9.93
CA ALA A 32 11.94 10.18 10.68
C ALA A 32 13.19 10.30 9.78
N ARG A 33 13.11 9.87 8.51
CA ARG A 33 14.20 10.02 7.55
C ARG A 33 14.28 11.46 7.02
N THR A 34 15.50 11.95 6.84
CA THR A 34 15.75 13.33 6.38
C THR A 34 15.92 13.47 4.87
N ASP A 35 16.07 12.34 4.17
CA ASP A 35 16.38 12.25 2.74
C ASP A 35 15.14 12.10 1.84
N MET A 36 13.95 11.93 2.41
CA MET A 36 12.67 11.83 1.70
C MET A 36 11.56 12.59 2.44
N SER A 37 10.42 12.78 1.78
CA SER A 37 9.16 13.19 2.41
C SER A 37 8.14 12.06 2.30
N VAL A 38 7.22 11.98 3.25
CA VAL A 38 6.27 10.86 3.34
C VAL A 38 4.87 11.38 3.59
N GLU A 39 3.88 10.83 2.89
CA GLU A 39 2.46 11.12 3.08
C GLU A 39 1.70 9.82 3.33
N LEU A 40 0.78 9.83 4.31
CA LEU A 40 -0.13 8.72 4.55
C LEU A 40 -1.40 8.90 3.71
N ILE A 41 -1.74 7.89 2.90
CA ILE A 41 -2.88 7.89 1.98
C ILE A 41 -3.83 6.76 2.33
N ASP A 42 -5.13 7.05 2.32
CA ASP A 42 -6.17 6.07 2.61
C ASP A 42 -7.08 5.84 1.41
N LEU A 43 -7.24 4.59 0.99
CA LEU A 43 -8.18 4.25 -0.09
C LEU A 43 -9.65 4.54 0.27
N ARG A 44 -9.99 4.75 1.55
CA ARG A 44 -11.33 5.25 1.94
C ARG A 44 -11.61 6.66 1.42
N ASP A 45 -10.59 7.49 1.23
CA ASP A 45 -10.75 8.87 0.74
C ASP A 45 -11.02 8.90 -0.78
N TYR A 46 -10.84 7.76 -1.44
CA TYR A 46 -11.08 7.56 -2.87
C TYR A 46 -12.09 6.41 -3.06
N PRO A 47 -13.39 6.65 -2.77
CA PRO A 47 -14.44 5.64 -2.94
C PRO A 47 -14.75 5.41 -4.43
N MET A 48 -13.77 4.84 -5.14
CA MET A 48 -13.88 4.50 -6.56
C MET A 48 -14.96 3.43 -6.76
N PRO A 49 -15.80 3.55 -7.80
CA PRO A 49 -16.67 2.43 -8.20
C PRO A 49 -15.80 1.26 -8.66
N PHE A 50 -16.37 0.08 -8.90
CA PHE A 50 -15.62 -0.97 -9.59
C PHE A 50 -15.19 -0.48 -10.97
N PHE A 51 -14.02 -0.90 -11.42
CA PHE A 51 -13.45 -0.50 -12.71
C PHE A 51 -14.44 -0.81 -13.85
N ASP A 52 -14.95 0.26 -14.46
CA ASP A 52 -15.93 0.23 -15.57
C ASP A 52 -15.64 1.38 -16.55
N GLU A 53 -14.36 1.76 -16.67
CA GLU A 53 -13.93 2.73 -17.68
C GLU A 53 -13.86 2.06 -19.06
N PRO A 54 -14.07 2.81 -20.16
CA PRO A 54 -14.08 2.23 -21.52
C PRO A 54 -12.81 1.46 -21.89
N ALA A 55 -11.68 1.81 -21.29
CA ALA A 55 -10.41 1.11 -21.39
C ALA A 55 -9.52 1.47 -20.18
N SER A 56 -8.39 0.78 -20.03
CA SER A 56 -7.33 1.20 -19.11
C SER A 56 -6.89 2.63 -19.36
N ASN A 57 -6.54 3.36 -18.29
CA ASN A 57 -6.02 4.71 -18.40
C ASN A 57 -4.62 4.79 -19.04
N ALA A 58 -3.99 3.65 -19.33
CA ALA A 58 -2.85 3.56 -20.24
C ALA A 58 -3.18 4.06 -21.67
N TRP A 59 -4.43 3.88 -22.11
CA TRP A 59 -4.84 4.12 -23.50
C TRP A 59 -5.87 5.24 -23.64
N VAL A 60 -6.76 5.39 -22.65
CA VAL A 60 -7.88 6.35 -22.70
C VAL A 60 -7.99 7.07 -21.36
N PRO A 61 -8.01 8.43 -21.32
CA PRO A 61 -8.21 9.15 -20.07
C PRO A 61 -9.50 8.72 -19.36
N SER A 62 -9.41 8.51 -18.04
CA SER A 62 -10.57 8.18 -17.22
C SER A 62 -11.58 9.33 -17.18
N LYS A 63 -12.85 9.00 -17.11
CA LYS A 63 -13.95 9.98 -17.00
C LYS A 63 -14.45 10.14 -15.58
N ASN A 64 -14.28 9.14 -14.73
CA ASN A 64 -14.74 9.18 -13.35
C ASN A 64 -13.93 10.20 -12.53
N GLU A 65 -14.61 11.16 -11.89
CA GLU A 65 -13.95 12.23 -11.12
C GLU A 65 -13.14 11.69 -9.94
N VAL A 66 -13.63 10.63 -9.25
CA VAL A 66 -12.91 10.02 -8.12
C VAL A 66 -11.64 9.33 -8.64
N ALA A 67 -11.71 8.66 -9.79
CA ALA A 67 -10.54 8.07 -10.44
C ALA A 67 -9.52 9.14 -10.84
N GLN A 68 -9.95 10.26 -11.42
CA GLN A 68 -9.06 11.37 -11.77
C GLN A 68 -8.38 11.99 -10.54
N ARG A 69 -9.10 12.13 -9.41
CA ARG A 69 -8.50 12.56 -8.13
C ARG A 69 -7.46 11.56 -7.64
N TRP A 70 -7.76 10.27 -7.73
CA TRP A 70 -6.84 9.20 -7.36
C TRP A 70 -5.57 9.22 -8.22
N GLN A 71 -5.72 9.26 -9.55
CA GLN A 71 -4.62 9.39 -10.51
C GLN A 71 -3.74 10.60 -10.18
N LYS A 72 -4.35 11.78 -10.03
CA LYS A 72 -3.62 13.01 -9.68
C LYS A 72 -2.85 12.85 -8.38
N LYS A 73 -3.44 12.24 -7.35
CA LYS A 73 -2.77 11.99 -6.07
C LYS A 73 -1.58 11.03 -6.25
N VAL A 74 -1.78 9.90 -6.92
CA VAL A 74 -0.72 8.91 -7.19
C VAL A 74 0.44 9.55 -7.96
N ALA A 75 0.15 10.43 -8.92
CA ALA A 75 1.16 11.12 -9.70
C ALA A 75 2.13 11.98 -8.87
N GLU A 76 1.74 12.44 -7.67
CA GLU A 76 2.58 13.26 -6.78
C GLU A 76 3.79 12.51 -6.18
N PHE A 77 3.79 11.18 -6.20
CA PHE A 77 4.75 10.37 -5.45
C PHE A 77 5.82 9.75 -6.35
N ASP A 78 7.01 9.52 -5.81
CA ASP A 78 8.14 8.83 -6.47
C ASP A 78 8.25 7.36 -6.06
N GLY A 79 7.47 6.93 -5.06
CA GLY A 79 7.43 5.55 -4.59
C GLY A 79 6.34 5.31 -3.55
N TYR A 80 6.10 4.04 -3.26
CA TYR A 80 4.94 3.60 -2.48
C TYR A 80 5.31 2.53 -1.47
N ILE A 81 4.73 2.60 -0.27
CA ILE A 81 4.69 1.54 0.73
C ILE A 81 3.24 1.09 0.84
N PHE A 82 2.92 -0.08 0.29
CA PHE A 82 1.58 -0.65 0.36
C PHE A 82 1.37 -1.39 1.67
N VAL A 83 0.38 -0.96 2.46
CA VAL A 83 0.01 -1.58 3.73
C VAL A 83 -1.25 -2.42 3.52
N THR A 84 -1.07 -3.74 3.38
CA THR A 84 -2.12 -4.64 2.86
C THR A 84 -2.42 -5.83 3.77
N ALA A 85 -3.68 -6.26 3.75
CA ALA A 85 -4.14 -7.54 4.28
C ALA A 85 -4.07 -8.63 3.18
N GLU A 86 -4.34 -9.88 3.56
CA GLU A 86 -4.68 -10.96 2.61
C GLU A 86 -6.16 -11.30 2.72
N TYR A 87 -6.91 -11.09 1.64
CA TYR A 87 -8.31 -11.46 1.52
C TYR A 87 -8.41 -12.67 0.60
N ASN A 88 -8.85 -13.81 1.14
CA ASN A 88 -9.05 -15.06 0.40
C ASN A 88 -7.85 -15.43 -0.49
N ARG A 89 -6.64 -15.47 0.09
CA ARG A 89 -5.37 -15.81 -0.59
C ARG A 89 -4.92 -14.80 -1.66
N SER A 90 -5.46 -13.58 -1.68
CA SER A 90 -5.07 -12.54 -2.63
C SER A 90 -5.02 -11.16 -1.97
N MET A 91 -4.66 -10.16 -2.76
CA MET A 91 -4.78 -8.76 -2.38
C MET A 91 -6.25 -8.32 -2.23
N PRO A 92 -6.55 -7.33 -1.38
CA PRO A 92 -7.90 -6.79 -1.27
C PRO A 92 -8.42 -6.29 -2.62
N ALA A 93 -9.69 -6.57 -2.93
CA ALA A 93 -10.30 -6.11 -4.19
C ALA A 93 -10.22 -4.59 -4.36
N VAL A 94 -10.36 -3.82 -3.28
CA VAL A 94 -10.22 -2.36 -3.30
C VAL A 94 -8.80 -1.91 -3.69
N LEU A 95 -7.76 -2.66 -3.31
CA LEU A 95 -6.39 -2.38 -3.73
C LEU A 95 -6.24 -2.65 -5.22
N LYS A 96 -6.70 -3.81 -5.70
CA LYS A 96 -6.64 -4.15 -7.13
C LYS A 96 -7.40 -3.12 -7.97
N ASN A 97 -8.59 -2.72 -7.53
CA ASN A 97 -9.39 -1.70 -8.19
C ASN A 97 -8.66 -0.36 -8.24
N ALA A 98 -8.06 0.09 -7.14
CA ALA A 98 -7.25 1.31 -7.11
C ALA A 98 -6.06 1.26 -8.07
N LEU A 99 -5.42 0.09 -8.19
CA LEU A 99 -4.36 -0.13 -9.17
C LEU A 99 -4.89 -0.07 -10.60
N ASP A 100 -6.08 -0.62 -10.89
CA ASP A 100 -6.65 -0.62 -12.24
C ASP A 100 -7.08 0.77 -12.72
N TYR A 101 -7.47 1.65 -11.81
CA TYR A 101 -7.84 3.03 -12.11
C TYR A 101 -6.66 3.96 -12.41
N ALA A 102 -5.41 3.54 -12.28
CA ALA A 102 -4.25 4.37 -12.58
C ALA A 102 -3.17 3.52 -13.28
N TYR A 103 -2.36 4.10 -14.17
CA TYR A 103 -1.39 3.36 -14.97
C TYR A 103 -0.12 4.18 -15.19
N PRO A 104 -0.10 5.22 -16.04
CA PRO A 104 1.10 6.04 -16.23
C PRO A 104 1.62 6.66 -14.93
N GLU A 105 0.74 6.88 -13.95
CA GLU A 105 1.07 7.43 -12.65
C GLU A 105 1.89 6.47 -11.77
N TRP A 106 1.90 5.17 -12.06
CA TRP A 106 2.71 4.17 -11.35
C TRP A 106 4.10 3.98 -11.98
N ASN A 107 4.23 4.32 -13.26
CA ASN A 107 5.40 3.95 -14.06
C ASN A 107 6.72 4.41 -13.44
N ARG A 108 7.70 3.49 -13.41
CA ARG A 108 9.10 3.72 -13.00
C ARG A 108 9.26 4.15 -11.53
N LYS A 109 8.29 3.86 -10.67
CA LYS A 109 8.32 4.17 -9.23
C LYS A 109 8.58 2.92 -8.40
N ALA A 110 9.20 3.09 -7.23
CA ALA A 110 9.48 1.96 -6.33
C ALA A 110 8.21 1.51 -5.57
N ALA A 111 8.09 0.20 -5.29
CA ALA A 111 7.00 -0.37 -4.51
C ALA A 111 7.54 -1.26 -3.38
N ALA A 112 7.23 -0.91 -2.13
CA ALA A 112 7.55 -1.63 -0.91
C ALA A 112 6.28 -2.09 -0.19
N TYR A 113 6.41 -2.99 0.78
CA TYR A 113 5.27 -3.74 1.32
C TYR A 113 5.30 -3.90 2.83
N VAL A 114 4.16 -3.65 3.48
CA VAL A 114 3.85 -4.05 4.85
C VAL A 114 2.59 -4.89 4.82
N GLY A 115 2.73 -6.19 5.07
CA GLY A 115 1.65 -7.16 5.09
C GLY A 115 1.24 -7.54 6.51
N TYR A 116 -0.03 -7.83 6.71
CA TYR A 116 -0.54 -8.34 7.99
C TYR A 116 -1.63 -9.39 7.82
N GLY A 117 -1.78 -10.27 8.82
CA GLY A 117 -2.80 -11.31 8.87
C GLY A 117 -2.20 -12.68 9.18
N SER A 118 -2.95 -13.76 8.92
CA SER A 118 -2.55 -15.13 9.31
C SER A 118 -1.12 -15.50 8.92
N VAL A 119 -0.72 -15.18 7.68
CA VAL A 119 0.64 -15.38 7.15
C VAL A 119 1.35 -14.05 6.84
N GLY A 120 0.95 -12.96 7.49
CA GLY A 120 1.54 -11.63 7.23
C GLY A 120 1.34 -11.13 5.80
N ALA A 121 0.23 -11.51 5.16
CA ALA A 121 -0.12 -11.18 3.78
C ALA A 121 0.89 -11.59 2.70
N ALA A 122 1.65 -12.67 2.93
CA ALA A 122 2.66 -13.17 1.98
C ALA A 122 2.11 -13.33 0.55
N ARG A 123 0.93 -13.94 0.37
CA ARG A 123 0.36 -14.20 -0.97
C ARG A 123 -0.27 -12.95 -1.59
N SER A 124 -0.87 -12.11 -0.75
CA SER A 124 -1.31 -10.79 -1.20
C SER A 124 -0.14 -10.00 -1.79
N ILE A 125 1.02 -10.05 -1.14
CA ILE A 125 2.21 -9.33 -1.60
C ILE A 125 2.77 -9.99 -2.88
N GLU A 126 2.77 -11.31 -2.99
CA GLU A 126 3.15 -12.00 -4.23
C GLU A 126 2.26 -11.60 -5.41
N HIS A 127 0.94 -11.59 -5.24
CA HIS A 127 0.00 -11.13 -6.27
C HIS A 127 0.21 -9.66 -6.61
N LEU A 128 0.41 -8.82 -5.58
CA LEU A 128 0.63 -7.39 -5.76
C LEU A 128 1.91 -7.11 -6.57
N ARG A 129 2.99 -7.87 -6.34
CA ARG A 129 4.23 -7.74 -7.12
C ARG A 129 4.00 -7.98 -8.62
N LEU A 130 3.16 -8.96 -8.99
CA LEU A 130 2.82 -9.19 -10.39
C LEU A 130 2.09 -7.99 -11.00
N SER A 131 1.11 -7.42 -10.28
CA SER A 131 0.45 -6.19 -10.71
C SER A 131 1.40 -4.99 -10.78
N CYS A 132 2.34 -4.87 -9.83
CA CYS A 132 3.35 -3.81 -9.86
C CYS A 132 4.25 -3.89 -11.10
N VAL A 133 4.65 -5.09 -11.52
CA VAL A 133 5.45 -5.29 -12.73
C VAL A 133 4.69 -4.85 -13.99
N GLU A 134 3.42 -5.22 -14.11
CA GLU A 134 2.55 -4.78 -15.22
C GLU A 134 2.44 -3.24 -15.26
N LEU A 135 2.28 -2.60 -14.09
CA LEU A 135 2.21 -1.15 -13.94
C LEU A 135 3.59 -0.45 -13.97
N GLN A 136 4.61 -1.15 -14.47
CA GLN A 136 5.97 -0.64 -14.65
C GLN A 136 6.64 -0.09 -13.38
N MET A 137 6.19 -0.50 -12.20
CA MET A 137 6.86 -0.19 -10.93
C MET A 137 8.10 -1.10 -10.75
N ALA A 138 8.99 -0.70 -9.83
CA ALA A 138 10.09 -1.52 -9.34
C ALA A 138 9.72 -2.13 -7.97
N PRO A 139 9.13 -3.35 -7.92
CA PRO A 139 8.75 -3.99 -6.68
C PRO A 139 9.97 -4.49 -5.88
N MET A 140 10.03 -4.18 -4.58
CA MET A 140 11.08 -4.64 -3.69
C MET A 140 10.92 -6.13 -3.32
N ARG A 141 12.05 -6.82 -3.21
CA ARG A 141 12.11 -8.23 -2.78
C ARG A 141 11.67 -8.39 -1.32
N HIS A 142 12.15 -7.52 -0.42
CA HIS A 142 11.80 -7.58 1.00
C HIS A 142 10.41 -7.01 1.25
N GLY A 143 9.77 -7.50 2.30
CA GLY A 143 8.50 -7.01 2.80
C GLY A 143 8.44 -7.25 4.30
N VAL A 144 7.73 -6.37 5.01
CA VAL A 144 7.47 -6.55 6.44
C VAL A 144 6.21 -7.39 6.60
N HIS A 145 6.28 -8.51 7.31
CA HIS A 145 5.17 -9.45 7.46
C HIS A 145 4.77 -9.59 8.93
N ILE A 146 3.63 -8.99 9.31
CA ILE A 146 3.04 -9.10 10.65
C ILE A 146 2.17 -10.36 10.68
N GLN A 147 2.77 -11.46 11.13
CA GLN A 147 2.15 -12.79 11.08
C GLN A 147 1.09 -13.01 12.16
N GLY A 148 0.32 -14.10 12.04
CA GLY A 148 -0.91 -14.31 12.81
C GLY A 148 -0.80 -14.09 14.32
N ALA A 149 0.25 -14.59 14.97
CA ALA A 149 0.43 -14.43 16.42
C ALA A 149 0.58 -12.94 16.80
N ASP A 150 1.49 -12.23 16.11
CA ASP A 150 1.73 -10.81 16.36
C ASP A 150 0.57 -9.92 15.95
N PHE A 151 -0.08 -10.26 14.83
CA PHE A 151 -1.32 -9.62 14.40
C PHE A 151 -2.38 -9.70 15.50
N MET A 152 -2.59 -10.88 16.09
CA MET A 152 -3.57 -11.07 17.16
C MET A 152 -3.16 -10.36 18.45
N ALA A 153 -1.87 -10.38 18.79
CA ALA A 153 -1.35 -9.68 19.97
C ALA A 153 -1.59 -8.16 19.88
N VAL A 154 -1.28 -7.56 18.72
CA VAL A 154 -1.50 -6.13 18.49
C VAL A 154 -2.99 -5.80 18.34
N TRP A 155 -3.79 -6.70 17.75
CA TRP A 155 -5.21 -6.44 17.50
C TRP A 155 -6.08 -6.59 18.76
N GLN A 156 -5.90 -7.66 19.52
CA GLN A 156 -6.82 -8.04 20.60
C GLN A 156 -6.20 -7.95 21.99
N GLN A 157 -4.88 -8.07 22.11
CA GLN A 157 -4.20 -8.18 23.41
C GLN A 157 -3.56 -6.85 23.85
N GLY A 158 -3.77 -5.77 23.09
CA GLY A 158 -3.30 -4.43 23.43
C GLY A 158 -1.79 -4.21 23.27
N LYS A 159 -1.04 -5.17 22.70
CA LYS A 159 0.39 -5.01 22.44
C LYS A 159 0.64 -3.87 21.44
N ASP A 160 1.68 -3.07 21.65
CA ASP A 160 2.09 -2.07 20.65
C ASP A 160 2.92 -2.78 19.57
N ILE A 161 2.72 -2.38 18.31
CA ILE A 161 3.52 -2.89 17.19
C ILE A 161 5.01 -2.54 17.36
N LYS A 162 5.34 -1.47 18.07
CA LYS A 162 6.71 -1.08 18.41
C LYS A 162 7.41 -2.09 19.33
N ASP A 163 6.65 -2.90 20.08
CA ASP A 163 7.20 -3.93 20.97
C ASP A 163 7.68 -5.17 20.18
N LEU A 164 7.47 -5.19 18.86
CA LEU A 164 7.90 -6.25 17.95
C LEU A 164 9.23 -5.86 17.29
N SER A 165 10.32 -5.91 18.06
CA SER A 165 11.64 -5.39 17.67
C SER A 165 12.18 -5.91 16.33
N TYR A 166 11.87 -7.16 15.97
CA TYR A 166 12.28 -7.73 14.69
C TYR A 166 11.61 -7.04 13.48
N LEU A 167 10.40 -6.49 13.65
CA LEU A 167 9.72 -5.73 12.59
C LEU A 167 10.42 -4.39 12.33
N GLU A 168 11.02 -3.78 13.36
CA GLU A 168 11.78 -2.53 13.19
C GLU A 168 13.10 -2.76 12.42
N GLN A 169 13.73 -3.92 12.60
CA GLN A 169 14.90 -4.29 11.81
C GLN A 169 14.51 -4.50 10.34
N ASN A 170 13.45 -5.29 10.11
CA ASN A 170 12.95 -5.58 8.76
C ASN A 170 12.38 -4.36 8.02
N SER A 171 11.99 -3.29 8.72
CA SER A 171 11.45 -2.07 8.09
C SER A 171 12.53 -1.10 7.63
N LYS A 172 13.80 -1.33 7.98
CA LYS A 172 14.95 -0.49 7.61
C LYS A 172 15.82 -1.07 6.49
N THR A 173 15.54 -2.31 6.09
CA THR A 173 16.24 -3.06 5.01
C THR A 173 15.48 -3.04 3.70
#